data_AF-A0A3D0CX53-F1
#
_entry.id   AF-A0A3D0CX53-F1
#
_cell.length_a   1.000
_cell.length_b   1.000
_cell.length_c   1.000
_cell.angle_alpha   90.00
_cell.angle_beta   90.00
_cell.angle_gamma   90.00
#
_symmetry.space_group_name_H-M   'P 1'
#
loop_
_entity.id
_entity.type
_entity.pdbx_description
1 polymer ?
#
loop_
_entity_poly.entity_id
_entity_poly.type
_entity_poly.pdbx_seq_one_letter_code
_entity_poly.pdbx_strand_id
1 'polypeptide(L)'
;MDRVLDLSVKPYGTPEGYSEAAVTPRIGFEVPETPILTEPVGDSRPLASVLSFNQRRLAMLGVQPGEIFNYGVITTKPYGTYMTYFNPEASGRFASDLPAEKFAGPLTLVDLTGQIGPRDEIQVSHLQPFESRIGKNAIVFLRTDYSRKHRPAEPTQSYYINSPTLSREAAEWLVGKGIKTIGADVRTLDPTYAGRSVDYDIRRIFNRAGILVVEDLANLDQVTGRHNYAITGLPLGIHGVTGGPARVFVIDRNSPTDFVDATHPLEYYPDRVTDEVPFVPPTTRRAPNQLGDYPNPIPGRINPRELGTQTQRETRLIPFDVLDAERGCIGQEMYIQYGHGTTTHVEAAFFDPWGRHMIPDEIMRRYVRIPSDRLVGEGVLLDFSDWIGPGMQIELEHLLDLQPDVREGDIVFVRTDISDMYFYGKATVGSTPGFSAGAAKWLVERKIRALVLENAVERSEPFSTGIRFTSNKIHYLFHRNDIPMVDWAWKMRNFRKNRFVAAIMALPVSHQGGFPAHVLAIEEW
;
A
#
# COMPACT_ATOMS: atom_id res chain seq x y z
N MET A 1 -16.51 8.47 19.08
CA MET A 1 -16.71 8.58 17.61
C MET A 1 -15.33 8.57 16.99
N ASP A 2 -15.07 7.75 15.96
CA ASP A 2 -13.73 7.72 15.37
C ASP A 2 -13.57 8.80 14.31
N ARG A 3 -12.44 9.51 14.35
CA ARG A 3 -11.99 10.39 13.28
C ARG A 3 -10.81 9.72 12.58
N VAL A 4 -10.98 9.43 11.29
CA VAL A 4 -9.97 8.76 10.48
C VAL A 4 -9.26 9.80 9.61
N LEU A 5 -7.94 9.80 9.64
CA LEU A 5 -7.09 10.64 8.81
C LEU A 5 -6.41 9.76 7.77
N ASP A 6 -6.43 10.22 6.53
CA ASP A 6 -5.62 9.70 5.44
C ASP A 6 -4.43 10.62 5.24
N LEU A 7 -3.26 10.05 5.49
CA LEU A 7 -1.96 10.72 5.50
C LEU A 7 -1.13 10.32 4.28
N SER A 8 -1.74 9.76 3.23
CA SER A 8 -1.03 9.35 2.01
C SER A 8 -1.20 10.30 0.84
N VAL A 9 -0.11 10.59 0.14
CA VAL A 9 -0.08 11.35 -1.11
C VAL A 9 -0.70 10.50 -2.21
N LYS A 10 -1.72 11.03 -2.88
CA LYS A 10 -2.43 10.38 -3.98
C LYS A 10 -2.07 11.08 -5.29
N PRO A 11 -1.19 10.50 -6.12
CA PRO A 11 -0.78 11.12 -7.38
C PRO A 11 -1.82 10.85 -8.47
N TYR A 12 -1.80 11.66 -9.52
CA TYR A 12 -2.50 11.37 -10.78
C TYR A 12 -1.60 10.55 -11.72
N GLY A 13 -2.18 9.70 -12.57
CA GLY A 13 -1.44 9.02 -13.63
C GLY A 13 -1.25 9.91 -14.87
N THR A 14 -0.14 9.74 -15.60
CA THR A 14 0.11 10.44 -16.88
C THR A 14 -0.96 10.10 -17.93
N PRO A 15 -1.47 11.05 -18.75
CA PRO A 15 -1.03 12.45 -18.91
C PRO A 15 -1.70 13.47 -17.99
N GLU A 16 -2.71 13.06 -17.21
CA GLU A 16 -3.39 13.95 -16.25
C GLU A 16 -2.47 14.29 -15.06
N GLY A 17 -1.56 13.38 -14.74
CA GLY A 17 -0.51 13.51 -13.75
C GLY A 17 0.81 14.01 -14.34
N TYR A 18 1.43 14.92 -13.61
CA TYR A 18 2.56 15.75 -14.02
C TYR A 18 3.87 14.96 -14.23
N SER A 19 3.89 13.63 -14.07
CA SER A 19 5.08 12.78 -13.88
C SER A 19 6.05 13.25 -12.77
N GLU A 20 5.81 14.43 -12.20
CA GLU A 20 6.63 15.20 -11.31
C GLU A 20 5.70 15.68 -10.20
N ALA A 21 5.58 14.93 -9.12
CA ALA A 21 5.16 15.53 -7.86
C ALA A 21 6.26 16.47 -7.31
N ALA A 22 6.94 17.29 -8.11
CA ALA A 22 6.60 18.68 -8.44
C ALA A 22 7.56 19.15 -9.54
N VAL A 23 7.03 19.53 -10.71
CA VAL A 23 7.33 20.74 -11.50
C VAL A 23 6.35 20.71 -12.72
N THR A 24 5.96 21.92 -13.12
CA THR A 24 5.04 22.42 -14.18
C THR A 24 4.33 21.42 -15.13
N PRO A 25 3.00 21.52 -15.30
CA PRO A 25 2.25 20.71 -16.28
C PRO A 25 2.63 21.13 -17.70
N ARG A 26 2.65 20.17 -18.62
CA ARG A 26 2.38 20.49 -20.02
C ARG A 26 0.88 20.57 -20.21
N ILE A 27 0.34 21.78 -20.22
CA ILE A 27 -1.01 22.05 -20.71
C ILE A 27 -0.96 21.97 -22.23
N GLY A 28 -1.44 20.85 -22.76
CA GLY A 28 -1.53 20.59 -24.19
C GLY A 28 -2.06 19.18 -24.39
N PHE A 29 -3.38 19.04 -24.49
CA PHE A 29 -4.00 17.83 -25.02
C PHE A 29 -3.56 17.69 -26.49
N GLU A 30 -2.46 16.99 -26.73
CA GLU A 30 -2.17 16.43 -28.05
C GLU A 30 -2.33 14.91 -27.96
N VAL A 31 -3.51 14.49 -28.43
CA VAL A 31 -3.86 13.19 -29.00
C VAL A 31 -2.62 12.52 -29.64
N PRO A 32 -2.37 11.22 -29.40
CA PRO A 32 -3.34 10.16 -29.57
C PRO A 32 -4.11 9.84 -28.29
N GLU A 33 -5.43 9.72 -28.41
CA GLU A 33 -6.20 8.88 -27.49
C GLU A 33 -5.41 7.58 -27.32
N THR A 34 -4.98 7.26 -26.09
CA THR A 34 -4.45 5.92 -25.86
C THR A 34 -5.62 4.99 -26.12
N PRO A 35 -5.60 4.14 -27.17
CA PRO A 35 -6.71 3.24 -27.42
C PRO A 35 -6.92 2.42 -26.15
N ILE A 36 -8.18 2.31 -25.70
CA ILE A 36 -8.52 1.38 -24.63
C ILE A 36 -8.01 0.02 -25.11
N LEU A 37 -7.05 -0.53 -24.38
CA LEU A 37 -6.49 -1.82 -24.76
C LEU A 37 -7.60 -2.87 -24.64
N THR A 38 -7.45 -3.96 -25.36
CA THR A 38 -8.38 -5.06 -25.28
C THR A 38 -7.61 -6.30 -24.87
N GLU A 39 -8.04 -6.91 -23.76
CA GLU A 39 -7.49 -8.16 -23.28
C GLU A 39 -8.47 -9.31 -23.57
N PRO A 40 -8.29 -10.05 -24.67
CA PRO A 40 -9.11 -11.22 -24.93
C PRO A 40 -8.77 -12.33 -23.92
N VAL A 41 -9.80 -12.90 -23.31
CA VAL A 41 -9.69 -14.07 -22.43
C VAL A 41 -10.25 -15.31 -23.10
N GLY A 42 -9.56 -16.42 -22.89
CA GLY A 42 -9.93 -17.74 -23.42
C GLY A 42 -8.98 -18.81 -22.89
N ASP A 43 -9.04 -20.02 -23.44
CA ASP A 43 -8.28 -21.17 -22.93
C ASP A 43 -6.76 -20.94 -22.95
N SER A 44 -6.23 -20.23 -23.95
CA SER A 44 -4.80 -19.96 -24.10
C SER A 44 -4.28 -18.83 -23.19
N ARG A 45 -5.17 -17.95 -22.74
CA ARG A 45 -4.87 -16.85 -21.81
C ARG A 45 -6.11 -16.60 -20.94
N PRO A 46 -6.27 -17.39 -19.85
CA PRO A 46 -7.46 -17.30 -19.03
C PRO A 46 -7.54 -15.96 -18.30
N LEU A 47 -8.74 -15.61 -17.83
CA LEU A 47 -8.98 -14.41 -17.01
C LEU A 47 -8.01 -14.33 -15.82
N ALA A 48 -7.77 -15.47 -15.17
CA ALA A 48 -6.80 -15.56 -14.09
C ALA A 48 -5.42 -15.06 -14.49
N SER A 49 -4.91 -15.39 -15.68
CA SER A 49 -3.59 -14.95 -16.14
C SER A 49 -3.54 -13.45 -16.45
N VAL A 50 -4.62 -12.88 -17.01
CA VAL A 50 -4.70 -11.44 -17.31
C VAL A 50 -4.74 -10.62 -16.02
N LEU A 51 -5.67 -10.96 -15.12
CA LEU A 51 -5.88 -10.18 -13.90
C LEU A 51 -4.77 -10.33 -12.87
N SER A 52 -4.04 -11.45 -12.90
CA SER A 52 -2.98 -11.71 -11.92
C SER A 52 -1.62 -11.11 -12.29
N PHE A 53 -1.53 -10.38 -13.41
CA PHE A 53 -0.29 -9.77 -13.85
C PHE A 53 0.29 -8.83 -12.78
N ASN A 54 1.53 -9.11 -12.40
CA ASN A 54 2.31 -8.32 -11.46
C ASN A 54 3.78 -8.52 -11.80
N GLN A 55 4.42 -7.50 -12.35
CA GLN A 55 5.83 -7.51 -12.70
C GLN A 55 6.58 -6.44 -11.95
N ARG A 56 7.87 -6.69 -11.70
CA ARG A 56 8.81 -5.73 -11.12
C ARG A 56 10.07 -5.66 -11.97
N ARG A 57 10.56 -4.44 -12.15
CA ARG A 57 11.91 -4.12 -12.61
C ARG A 57 12.67 -3.34 -11.54
N LEU A 58 13.93 -3.71 -11.29
CA LEU A 58 14.85 -2.91 -10.49
C LEU A 58 15.66 -1.97 -11.39
N ALA A 59 15.98 -0.77 -10.92
CA ALA A 59 16.94 0.12 -11.59
C ALA A 59 17.74 0.92 -10.55
N MET A 60 18.90 1.44 -10.96
CA MET A 60 19.74 2.29 -10.10
C MET A 60 19.65 3.76 -10.48
N LEU A 61 19.59 4.65 -9.48
CA LEU A 61 19.77 6.09 -9.70
C LEU A 61 21.22 6.52 -9.86
N GLY A 62 22.04 6.05 -8.94
CA GLY A 62 23.44 6.45 -8.88
C GLY A 62 24.34 5.24 -8.87
N VAL A 63 25.53 5.43 -8.33
CA VAL A 63 26.60 4.42 -8.31
C VAL A 63 26.64 3.67 -6.98
N GLN A 64 25.82 4.09 -6.02
CA GLN A 64 25.78 3.52 -4.70
C GLN A 64 24.82 2.33 -4.65
N PRO A 65 25.23 1.28 -3.93
CA PRO A 65 24.37 0.15 -3.59
C PRO A 65 22.92 0.46 -3.22
N GLY A 66 22.75 1.43 -2.32
CA GLY A 66 21.45 1.79 -1.74
C GLY A 66 20.51 2.55 -2.66
N GLU A 67 20.94 2.86 -3.88
CA GLU A 67 20.18 3.68 -4.82
C GLU A 67 19.31 2.83 -5.76
N ILE A 68 18.74 1.72 -5.27
CA ILE A 68 17.87 0.82 -6.03
C ILE A 68 16.41 1.24 -5.93
N PHE A 69 15.77 1.30 -7.09
CA PHE A 69 14.37 1.64 -7.24
C PHE A 69 13.60 0.52 -7.91
N ASN A 70 12.39 0.29 -7.40
CA ASN A 70 11.45 -0.69 -7.94
C ASN A 70 10.45 0.03 -8.84
N TYR A 71 10.29 -0.50 -10.03
CA TYR A 71 9.21 -0.17 -10.96
C TYR A 71 8.31 -1.38 -11.05
N GLY A 72 7.03 -1.21 -10.73
CA GLY A 72 6.02 -2.24 -10.81
C GLY A 72 5.04 -1.98 -11.93
N VAL A 73 4.51 -3.05 -12.50
CA VAL A 73 3.28 -3.02 -13.30
C VAL A 73 2.36 -4.08 -12.74
N ILE A 74 1.18 -3.67 -12.30
CA ILE A 74 0.21 -4.56 -11.66
C ILE A 74 -1.20 -4.29 -12.16
N THR A 75 -1.99 -5.35 -12.36
CA THR A 75 -3.40 -5.18 -12.70
C THR A 75 -4.22 -4.77 -11.46
N THR A 76 -5.34 -4.09 -11.66
CA THR A 76 -6.32 -3.68 -10.62
C THR A 76 -6.83 -4.81 -9.72
N LYS A 77 -6.81 -6.07 -10.19
CA LYS A 77 -7.34 -7.25 -9.48
C LYS A 77 -6.31 -8.38 -9.43
N PRO A 78 -5.14 -8.14 -8.82
CA PRO A 78 -4.04 -9.10 -8.83
C PRO A 78 -4.42 -10.39 -8.08
N TYR A 79 -3.58 -11.43 -8.19
CA TYR A 79 -3.73 -12.63 -7.39
C TYR A 79 -3.27 -12.39 -5.94
N GLY A 80 -4.19 -11.91 -5.13
CA GLY A 80 -3.99 -11.48 -3.76
C GLY A 80 -5.20 -10.66 -3.31
N THR A 81 -5.21 -10.16 -2.08
CA THR A 81 -6.32 -9.33 -1.62
C THR A 81 -6.34 -8.02 -2.38
N TYR A 82 -7.51 -7.63 -2.88
CA TYR A 82 -7.68 -6.39 -3.65
C TYR A 82 -9.00 -5.72 -3.29
N MET A 83 -9.10 -4.44 -3.61
CA MET A 83 -10.32 -3.67 -3.45
C MET A 83 -10.77 -3.07 -4.76
N THR A 84 -12.07 -2.82 -4.87
CA THR A 84 -12.67 -2.13 -6.01
C THR A 84 -13.59 -1.03 -5.53
N TYR A 85 -13.57 0.10 -6.24
CA TYR A 85 -14.54 1.16 -6.11
C TYR A 85 -14.53 2.06 -7.33
N PHE A 86 -15.70 2.21 -7.95
CA PHE A 86 -15.97 3.24 -8.94
C PHE A 86 -17.46 3.59 -8.93
N ASN A 87 -17.76 4.86 -8.71
CA ASN A 87 -19.13 5.36 -8.73
C ASN A 87 -19.32 6.42 -9.82
N PRO A 88 -19.89 6.06 -10.98
CA PRO A 88 -20.10 7.00 -12.09
C PRO A 88 -21.14 8.08 -11.76
N GLU A 89 -22.04 7.85 -10.80
CA GLU A 89 -23.13 8.77 -10.45
C GLU A 89 -22.71 9.81 -9.41
N ALA A 90 -21.64 9.54 -8.64
CA ALA A 90 -21.09 10.46 -7.64
C ALA A 90 -19.95 11.32 -8.20
N SER A 91 -20.13 11.91 -9.39
CA SER A 91 -19.09 12.65 -10.12
C SER A 91 -17.88 11.80 -10.55
N GLY A 92 -18.06 10.49 -10.71
CA GLY A 92 -16.98 9.60 -11.15
C GLY A 92 -15.91 9.35 -10.09
N ARG A 93 -16.28 9.22 -8.81
CA ARG A 93 -15.31 8.99 -7.72
C ARG A 93 -14.67 7.61 -7.81
N PHE A 94 -13.35 7.58 -7.62
CA PHE A 94 -12.54 6.38 -7.47
C PHE A 94 -12.26 6.07 -6.00
N ALA A 95 -11.68 4.90 -5.72
CA ALA A 95 -11.30 4.50 -4.37
C ALA A 95 -10.38 5.54 -3.71
N SER A 96 -9.44 6.11 -4.48
CA SER A 96 -8.51 7.16 -4.05
C SER A 96 -9.20 8.48 -3.67
N ASP A 97 -10.43 8.74 -4.12
CA ASP A 97 -11.18 9.96 -3.81
C ASP A 97 -12.13 9.81 -2.61
N LEU A 98 -12.18 8.62 -2.02
CA LEU A 98 -13.05 8.36 -0.88
C LEU A 98 -12.54 9.01 0.40
N PRO A 99 -13.46 9.49 1.26
CA PRO A 99 -13.10 10.00 2.58
C PRO A 99 -12.56 8.86 3.45
N ALA A 100 -11.60 9.19 4.33
CA ALA A 100 -10.81 8.22 5.09
C ALA A 100 -11.66 7.29 5.98
N GLU A 101 -12.82 7.75 6.45
CA GLU A 101 -13.75 7.01 7.30
C GLU A 101 -14.36 5.77 6.62
N LYS A 102 -14.27 5.68 5.28
CA LYS A 102 -14.65 4.49 4.51
C LYS A 102 -13.68 3.33 4.73
N PHE A 103 -12.42 3.61 5.05
CA PHE A 103 -11.35 2.62 5.12
C PHE A 103 -11.19 1.97 6.50
N ALA A 104 -11.83 2.48 7.55
CA ALA A 104 -11.60 1.98 8.90
C ALA A 104 -12.88 2.03 9.74
N GLY A 105 -13.27 0.95 10.41
CA GLY A 105 -14.47 0.93 11.25
C GLY A 105 -14.78 -0.38 11.97
N PRO A 106 -15.88 -0.41 12.74
CA PRO A 106 -16.34 -1.61 13.44
C PRO A 106 -16.55 -2.77 12.48
N LEU A 107 -16.04 -3.95 12.86
CA LEU A 107 -16.11 -5.18 12.09
C LEU A 107 -17.30 -6.05 12.52
N THR A 108 -18.07 -6.51 11.55
CA THR A 108 -18.99 -7.63 11.68
C THR A 108 -18.48 -8.80 10.84
N LEU A 109 -17.89 -9.79 11.50
CA LEU A 109 -17.56 -11.08 10.88
C LEU A 109 -18.83 -11.95 10.80
N VAL A 110 -19.22 -12.28 9.58
CA VAL A 110 -20.31 -13.21 9.24
C VAL A 110 -19.67 -14.55 8.91
N ASP A 111 -19.82 -15.51 9.81
CA ASP A 111 -19.23 -16.84 9.65
C ASP A 111 -20.21 -17.76 8.89
N LEU A 112 -19.87 -18.05 7.64
CA LEU A 112 -20.62 -18.91 6.71
C LEU A 112 -19.91 -20.25 6.49
N THR A 113 -18.93 -20.60 7.34
CA THR A 113 -18.18 -21.84 7.21
C THR A 113 -19.10 -23.05 7.30
N GLY A 114 -18.87 -24.03 6.43
CA GLY A 114 -19.69 -25.24 6.34
C GLY A 114 -21.06 -25.05 5.68
N GLN A 115 -21.50 -23.82 5.41
CA GLN A 115 -22.74 -23.52 4.69
C GLN A 115 -22.51 -23.21 3.22
N ILE A 116 -21.33 -22.69 2.87
CA ILE A 116 -20.97 -22.25 1.52
C ILE A 116 -19.80 -23.08 1.00
N GLY A 117 -20.01 -23.75 -0.13
CA GLY A 117 -19.01 -24.53 -0.86
C GLY A 117 -18.63 -23.91 -2.21
N PRO A 118 -17.70 -24.55 -2.95
CA PRO A 118 -17.31 -24.11 -4.28
C PRO A 118 -18.52 -23.96 -5.21
N ARG A 119 -18.57 -22.86 -5.96
CA ARG A 119 -19.65 -22.46 -6.89
C ARG A 119 -21.00 -22.13 -6.25
N ASP A 120 -21.13 -22.17 -4.92
CA ASP A 120 -22.36 -21.75 -4.28
C ASP A 120 -22.60 -20.24 -4.45
N GLU A 121 -23.81 -19.82 -4.13
CA GLU A 121 -24.22 -18.42 -4.12
C GLU A 121 -24.75 -18.04 -2.74
N ILE A 122 -24.13 -17.02 -2.14
CA ILE A 122 -24.49 -16.48 -0.83
C ILE A 122 -25.81 -15.71 -0.98
N GLN A 123 -26.89 -16.36 -0.57
CA GLN A 123 -28.23 -15.79 -0.47
C GLN A 123 -28.45 -14.93 0.78
N VAL A 124 -29.49 -14.08 0.74
CA VAL A 124 -29.97 -13.27 1.88
C VAL A 124 -30.22 -14.13 3.12
N SER A 125 -30.76 -15.34 2.93
CA SER A 125 -31.08 -16.27 4.04
C SER A 125 -29.85 -16.69 4.84
N HIS A 126 -28.66 -16.71 4.24
CA HIS A 126 -27.41 -16.98 4.97
C HIS A 126 -26.99 -15.78 5.84
N LEU A 127 -27.39 -14.56 5.46
CA LEU A 127 -27.01 -13.31 6.13
C LEU A 127 -28.01 -12.89 7.21
N GLN A 128 -29.29 -13.24 7.06
CA GLN A 128 -30.38 -12.92 8.00
C GLN A 128 -30.09 -13.31 9.47
N PRO A 129 -29.47 -14.45 9.79
CA PRO A 129 -29.12 -14.78 11.17
C PRO A 129 -28.18 -13.76 11.85
N PHE A 130 -27.46 -12.96 11.06
CA PHE A 130 -26.51 -11.94 11.53
C PHE A 130 -27.08 -10.53 11.48
N GLU A 131 -28.35 -10.36 11.11
CA GLU A 131 -28.99 -9.07 10.85
C GLU A 131 -28.83 -8.06 12.00
N SER A 132 -28.91 -8.50 13.26
CA SER A 132 -28.75 -7.64 14.44
C SER A 132 -27.35 -7.05 14.60
N ARG A 133 -26.34 -7.65 13.95
CA ARG A 133 -24.93 -7.22 13.95
C ARG A 133 -24.56 -6.47 12.68
N ILE A 134 -25.38 -6.51 11.63
CA ILE A 134 -25.14 -5.84 10.35
C ILE A 134 -25.88 -4.50 10.37
N GLY A 135 -25.12 -3.44 10.62
CA GLY A 135 -25.68 -2.10 10.79
C GLY A 135 -25.02 -1.04 9.92
N LYS A 136 -25.54 0.18 10.05
CA LYS A 136 -25.03 1.36 9.36
C LYS A 136 -23.55 1.57 9.69
N ASN A 137 -22.76 1.89 8.67
CA ASN A 137 -21.31 2.14 8.76
C ASN A 137 -20.45 0.94 9.23
N ALA A 138 -21.01 -0.27 9.32
CA ALA A 138 -20.23 -1.47 9.62
C ALA A 138 -19.35 -1.87 8.42
N ILE A 139 -18.17 -2.41 8.72
CA ILE A 139 -17.39 -3.22 7.79
C ILE A 139 -17.85 -4.66 7.99
N VAL A 140 -18.36 -5.30 6.94
CA VAL A 140 -18.85 -6.68 6.99
C VAL A 140 -17.88 -7.58 6.25
N PHE A 141 -17.30 -8.57 6.92
CA PHE A 141 -16.50 -9.61 6.29
C PHE A 141 -17.23 -10.95 6.33
N LEU A 142 -17.33 -11.60 5.16
CA LEU A 142 -17.92 -12.91 4.98
C LEU A 142 -16.79 -13.96 5.03
N ARG A 143 -16.81 -14.82 6.04
CA ARG A 143 -15.87 -15.93 6.17
C ARG A 143 -16.53 -17.19 5.65
N THR A 144 -15.95 -17.78 4.60
CA THR A 144 -16.39 -19.03 3.98
C THR A 144 -15.34 -20.14 4.14
N ASP A 145 -14.11 -19.79 4.53
CA ASP A 145 -12.89 -20.59 4.45
C ASP A 145 -12.55 -21.05 3.01
N TYR A 146 -13.11 -20.41 1.98
CA TYR A 146 -12.89 -20.81 0.58
C TYR A 146 -11.43 -20.66 0.18
N SER A 147 -10.84 -19.47 0.34
CA SER A 147 -9.43 -19.25 0.02
C SER A 147 -8.52 -20.22 0.79
N ARG A 148 -8.74 -20.36 2.10
CA ARG A 148 -7.97 -21.29 2.95
C ARG A 148 -7.97 -22.73 2.43
N LYS A 149 -9.10 -23.20 1.90
CA LYS A 149 -9.27 -24.61 1.46
C LYS A 149 -8.91 -24.85 0.00
N HIS A 150 -9.04 -23.83 -0.85
CA HIS A 150 -9.04 -24.01 -2.30
C HIS A 150 -8.03 -23.14 -3.06
N ARG A 151 -7.34 -22.19 -2.41
CA ARG A 151 -6.38 -21.30 -3.06
C ARG A 151 -5.14 -22.08 -3.54
N PRO A 152 -4.85 -22.09 -4.86
CA PRO A 152 -3.61 -22.66 -5.38
C PRO A 152 -2.38 -21.77 -5.12
N ALA A 153 -1.18 -22.33 -5.26
CA ALA A 153 0.06 -21.54 -5.15
C ALA A 153 0.20 -20.51 -6.28
N GLU A 154 -0.33 -20.82 -7.47
CA GLU A 154 -0.35 -19.93 -8.63
C GLU A 154 -1.77 -19.54 -9.02
N PRO A 155 -1.97 -18.41 -9.71
CA PRO A 155 -3.27 -18.05 -10.22
C PRO A 155 -3.77 -19.09 -11.23
N THR A 156 -4.98 -19.60 -11.01
CA THR A 156 -5.62 -20.56 -11.94
C THR A 156 -7.04 -20.12 -12.25
N GLN A 157 -7.52 -20.45 -13.45
CA GLN A 157 -8.89 -20.16 -13.85
C GLN A 157 -9.92 -20.91 -12.99
N SER A 158 -9.59 -22.12 -12.52
CA SER A 158 -10.48 -22.92 -11.68
C SER A 158 -10.76 -22.25 -10.33
N TYR A 159 -9.82 -21.49 -9.76
CA TYR A 159 -10.04 -20.72 -8.53
C TYR A 159 -11.06 -19.58 -8.71
N TYR A 160 -11.19 -19.02 -9.92
CA TYR A 160 -12.24 -18.04 -10.23
C TYR A 160 -13.59 -18.75 -10.46
N ILE A 161 -13.62 -19.75 -11.33
CA ILE A 161 -14.85 -20.47 -11.70
C ILE A 161 -15.52 -21.09 -10.48
N ASN A 162 -14.71 -21.60 -9.55
CA ASN A 162 -15.20 -22.26 -8.35
C ASN A 162 -15.47 -21.30 -7.19
N SER A 163 -15.22 -19.99 -7.36
CA SER A 163 -15.46 -18.99 -6.31
C SER A 163 -16.94 -18.97 -5.94
N PRO A 164 -17.28 -19.06 -4.64
CA PRO A 164 -18.60 -18.68 -4.18
C PRO A 164 -18.85 -17.21 -4.51
N THR A 165 -20.08 -16.87 -4.89
CA THR A 165 -20.47 -15.49 -5.27
C THR A 165 -21.60 -15.00 -4.38
N LEU A 166 -21.98 -13.73 -4.53
CA LEU A 166 -23.10 -13.14 -3.83
C LEU A 166 -24.31 -13.02 -4.78
N SER A 167 -25.52 -13.30 -4.30
CA SER A 167 -26.72 -13.04 -5.10
C SER A 167 -27.03 -11.54 -5.18
N ARG A 168 -27.77 -11.12 -6.22
CA ARG A 168 -28.23 -9.73 -6.37
C ARG A 168 -29.02 -9.29 -5.13
N GLU A 169 -29.93 -10.12 -4.66
CA GLU A 169 -30.80 -9.85 -3.52
C GLU A 169 -29.99 -9.68 -2.22
N ALA A 170 -28.93 -10.48 -2.04
CA ALA A 170 -28.03 -10.34 -0.90
C ALA A 170 -27.23 -9.03 -0.95
N ALA A 171 -26.76 -8.63 -2.13
CA ALA A 171 -26.09 -7.35 -2.31
C ALA A 171 -27.03 -6.17 -2.01
N GLU A 172 -28.24 -6.18 -2.58
CA GLU A 172 -29.25 -5.14 -2.36
C GLU A 172 -29.70 -5.07 -0.89
N TRP A 173 -29.83 -6.21 -0.22
CA TRP A 173 -30.15 -6.26 1.20
C TRP A 173 -29.04 -5.62 2.05
N LEU A 174 -27.77 -5.93 1.78
CA LEU A 174 -26.62 -5.33 2.45
C LEU A 174 -26.51 -3.81 2.17
N VAL A 175 -26.82 -3.37 0.94
CA VAL A 175 -26.95 -1.95 0.60
C VAL A 175 -28.02 -1.28 1.48
N GLY A 176 -29.19 -1.92 1.62
CA GLY A 176 -30.28 -1.44 2.47
C GLY A 176 -29.92 -1.34 3.97
N LYS A 177 -28.94 -2.12 4.44
CA LYS A 177 -28.39 -2.02 5.80
C LYS A 177 -27.45 -0.82 6.00
N GLY A 178 -27.01 -0.18 4.92
CA GLY A 178 -26.13 0.99 4.99
C GLY A 178 -24.73 0.67 5.51
N ILE A 179 -24.23 -0.55 5.25
CA ILE A 179 -22.83 -0.93 5.51
C ILE A 179 -21.90 0.01 4.73
N LYS A 180 -20.62 0.08 5.10
CA LYS A 180 -19.65 0.92 4.36
C LYS A 180 -18.64 0.13 3.53
N THR A 181 -18.39 -1.11 3.93
CA THR A 181 -17.45 -2.00 3.26
C THR A 181 -17.98 -3.42 3.37
N ILE A 182 -17.90 -4.17 2.28
CA ILE A 182 -18.09 -5.61 2.24
C ILE A 182 -16.76 -6.25 1.85
N GLY A 183 -16.41 -7.36 2.49
CA GLY A 183 -15.33 -8.20 2.02
C GLY A 183 -15.55 -9.67 2.26
N ALA A 184 -14.79 -10.52 1.56
CA ALA A 184 -14.93 -11.96 1.67
C ALA A 184 -13.62 -12.69 1.35
N ASP A 185 -13.44 -13.87 1.94
CA ASP A 185 -12.32 -14.78 1.67
C ASP A 185 -12.55 -15.69 0.45
N VAL A 186 -13.16 -15.12 -0.60
CA VAL A 186 -13.43 -15.76 -1.89
C VAL A 186 -12.68 -15.03 -3.00
N ARG A 187 -12.36 -15.70 -4.13
CA ARG A 187 -11.64 -15.02 -5.22
C ARG A 187 -12.43 -13.84 -5.76
N THR A 188 -13.74 -14.01 -5.94
CA THR A 188 -14.65 -12.92 -6.32
C THR A 188 -16.07 -13.23 -5.87
N LEU A 189 -16.76 -12.20 -5.36
CA LEU A 189 -18.18 -12.18 -5.08
C LEU A 189 -19.02 -11.98 -6.34
N ASP A 190 -18.42 -11.59 -7.47
CA ASP A 190 -19.11 -11.27 -8.71
C ASP A 190 -19.31 -12.51 -9.60
N PRO A 191 -20.57 -12.92 -9.87
CA PRO A 191 -20.89 -14.04 -10.76
C PRO A 191 -20.22 -13.97 -12.13
N THR A 192 -20.11 -12.78 -12.72
CA THR A 192 -19.53 -12.60 -14.06
C THR A 192 -18.05 -12.98 -14.06
N TYR A 193 -17.28 -12.57 -13.04
CA TYR A 193 -15.86 -12.92 -12.95
C TYR A 193 -15.63 -14.37 -12.52
N ALA A 194 -16.63 -15.00 -11.90
CA ALA A 194 -16.67 -16.44 -11.64
C ALA A 194 -17.16 -17.27 -12.85
N GLY A 195 -17.28 -16.68 -14.05
CA GLY A 195 -17.67 -17.42 -15.26
C GLY A 195 -19.17 -17.68 -15.39
N ARG A 196 -20.02 -17.03 -14.58
CA ARG A 196 -21.48 -17.18 -14.64
C ARG A 196 -22.06 -16.15 -15.62
N SER A 197 -23.14 -16.51 -16.30
CA SER A 197 -23.85 -15.62 -17.22
C SER A 197 -25.02 -14.96 -16.48
N VAL A 198 -24.82 -13.71 -16.06
CA VAL A 198 -25.82 -12.88 -15.38
C VAL A 198 -25.86 -11.48 -15.99
N ASP A 199 -26.92 -10.73 -15.70
CA ASP A 199 -27.16 -9.35 -16.16
C ASP A 199 -26.81 -8.28 -15.11
N TYR A 200 -26.07 -8.64 -14.04
CA TYR A 200 -25.67 -7.74 -12.96
C TYR A 200 -24.19 -7.86 -12.60
N ASP A 201 -23.64 -6.78 -12.01
CA ASP A 201 -22.30 -6.73 -11.43
C ASP A 201 -22.43 -6.38 -9.94
N ILE A 202 -21.97 -7.28 -9.08
CA ILE A 202 -22.11 -7.15 -7.62
C ILE A 202 -21.30 -5.96 -7.11
N ARG A 203 -20.11 -5.71 -7.66
CA ARG A 203 -19.28 -4.56 -7.27
C ARG A 203 -19.94 -3.26 -7.70
N ARG A 204 -20.57 -3.21 -8.87
CA ARG A 204 -21.31 -2.02 -9.33
C ARG A 204 -22.50 -1.71 -8.43
N ILE A 205 -23.24 -2.73 -7.97
CA ILE A 205 -24.33 -2.55 -6.98
C ILE A 205 -23.79 -1.88 -5.71
N PHE A 206 -22.71 -2.41 -5.14
CA PHE A 206 -22.09 -1.84 -3.94
C PHE A 206 -21.49 -0.45 -4.16
N ASN A 207 -20.69 -0.27 -5.22
CA ASN A 207 -19.97 0.97 -5.47
C ASN A 207 -20.92 2.14 -5.74
N ARG A 208 -22.04 1.91 -6.44
CA ARG A 208 -23.11 2.91 -6.63
C ARG A 208 -23.73 3.37 -5.30
N ALA A 209 -23.84 2.46 -4.34
CA ALA A 209 -24.27 2.78 -2.98
C ALA A 209 -23.16 3.39 -2.10
N GLY A 210 -21.96 3.62 -2.64
CA GLY A 210 -20.83 4.15 -1.88
C GLY A 210 -20.17 3.12 -0.96
N ILE A 211 -20.31 1.82 -1.25
CA ILE A 211 -19.78 0.71 -0.46
C ILE A 211 -18.51 0.18 -1.12
N LEU A 212 -17.42 0.09 -0.35
CA LEU A 212 -16.16 -0.53 -0.78
C LEU A 212 -16.29 -2.05 -0.85
N VAL A 213 -15.72 -2.68 -1.87
CA VAL A 213 -15.66 -4.14 -1.98
C VAL A 213 -14.21 -4.61 -1.86
N VAL A 214 -13.94 -5.54 -0.95
CA VAL A 214 -12.62 -6.15 -0.74
C VAL A 214 -12.71 -7.67 -0.92
N GLU A 215 -12.08 -8.20 -1.94
CA GLU A 215 -12.17 -9.63 -2.30
C GLU A 215 -10.84 -10.32 -2.01
N ASP A 216 -10.89 -11.66 -1.93
CA ASP A 216 -9.74 -12.52 -1.71
C ASP A 216 -9.02 -12.20 -0.38
N LEU A 217 -9.79 -12.02 0.70
CA LEU A 217 -9.27 -11.88 2.07
C LEU A 217 -8.61 -13.18 2.55
N ALA A 218 -7.58 -13.05 3.39
CA ALA A 218 -6.88 -14.15 4.03
C ALA A 218 -7.22 -14.25 5.52
N ASN A 219 -6.88 -15.39 6.14
CA ASN A 219 -6.77 -15.55 7.60
C ASN A 219 -8.01 -15.18 8.43
N LEU A 220 -9.21 -15.11 7.83
CA LEU A 220 -10.44 -14.78 8.56
C LEU A 220 -10.77 -15.81 9.65
N ASP A 221 -10.22 -17.03 9.57
CA ASP A 221 -10.31 -18.06 10.59
C ASP A 221 -9.55 -17.74 11.89
N GLN A 222 -8.62 -16.78 11.85
CA GLN A 222 -7.86 -16.30 13.01
C GLN A 222 -8.58 -15.15 13.73
N VAL A 223 -9.66 -14.61 13.13
CA VAL A 223 -10.41 -13.50 13.71
C VAL A 223 -11.28 -14.01 14.87
N THR A 224 -10.93 -13.62 16.09
CA THR A 224 -11.71 -13.89 17.30
C THR A 224 -12.63 -12.71 17.67
N GLY A 225 -13.51 -12.91 18.66
CA GLY A 225 -14.42 -11.86 19.15
C GLY A 225 -13.74 -10.63 19.79
N ARG A 226 -12.43 -10.68 20.05
CA ARG A 226 -11.65 -9.50 20.50
C ARG A 226 -11.34 -8.56 19.34
N HIS A 227 -11.18 -9.08 18.13
CA HIS A 227 -10.94 -8.23 16.97
C HIS A 227 -12.25 -7.65 16.46
N ASN A 228 -12.49 -6.39 16.80
CA ASN A 228 -13.77 -5.71 16.64
C ASN A 228 -13.71 -4.57 15.61
N TYR A 229 -12.56 -4.38 14.96
CA TYR A 229 -12.33 -3.24 14.09
C TYR A 229 -11.49 -3.65 12.87
N ALA A 230 -11.90 -3.23 11.69
CA ALA A 230 -11.19 -3.50 10.45
C ALA A 230 -10.65 -2.22 9.83
N ILE A 231 -9.47 -2.32 9.23
CA ILE A 231 -8.79 -1.25 8.51
C ILE A 231 -8.42 -1.81 7.13
N THR A 232 -8.95 -1.24 6.06
CA THR A 232 -8.68 -1.58 4.68
C THR A 232 -7.88 -0.44 4.04
N GLY A 233 -6.86 -0.74 3.25
CA GLY A 233 -6.01 0.27 2.63
C GLY A 233 -5.69 -0.06 1.18
N LEU A 234 -5.48 0.98 0.38
CA LEU A 234 -5.17 0.93 -1.05
C LEU A 234 -3.73 1.41 -1.25
N PRO A 235 -2.71 0.55 -1.07
CA PRO A 235 -1.31 0.92 -1.18
C PRO A 235 -0.96 1.69 -2.47
N LEU A 236 -1.67 1.43 -3.58
CA LEU A 236 -1.55 2.14 -4.84
C LEU A 236 -2.75 3.08 -5.06
N GLY A 237 -2.94 4.03 -4.13
CA GLY A 237 -4.04 5.00 -4.11
C GLY A 237 -3.94 6.11 -5.17
N ILE A 238 -3.68 5.75 -6.42
CA ILE A 238 -3.54 6.67 -7.56
C ILE A 238 -4.93 7.19 -7.98
N HIS A 239 -5.05 8.47 -8.31
CA HIS A 239 -6.30 9.04 -8.84
C HIS A 239 -6.66 8.40 -10.18
N GLY A 240 -7.95 8.09 -10.37
CA GLY A 240 -8.43 7.45 -11.60
C GLY A 240 -8.46 5.92 -11.57
N VAL A 241 -7.93 5.27 -10.52
CA VAL A 241 -7.89 3.81 -10.45
C VAL A 241 -9.21 3.21 -9.94
N THR A 242 -9.80 2.27 -10.69
CA THR A 242 -11.09 1.62 -10.33
C THR A 242 -10.97 0.61 -9.18
N GLY A 243 -9.74 0.31 -8.76
CA GLY A 243 -9.42 -0.66 -7.73
C GLY A 243 -7.92 -0.91 -7.66
N GLY A 244 -7.49 -1.86 -6.85
CA GLY A 244 -6.07 -2.21 -6.75
C GLY A 244 -5.77 -3.19 -5.64
N PRO A 245 -4.51 -3.63 -5.52
CA PRO A 245 -4.06 -4.43 -4.39
C PRO A 245 -4.40 -3.73 -3.09
N ALA A 246 -4.91 -4.50 -2.13
CA ALA A 246 -5.32 -4.00 -0.83
C ALA A 246 -4.44 -4.59 0.28
N ARG A 247 -4.34 -3.85 1.38
CA ARG A 247 -3.87 -4.38 2.67
C ARG A 247 -5.01 -4.26 3.66
N VAL A 248 -5.21 -5.28 4.49
CA VAL A 248 -6.32 -5.35 5.44
C VAL A 248 -5.83 -5.86 6.79
N PHE A 249 -6.09 -5.07 7.84
CA PHE A 249 -5.89 -5.49 9.22
C PHE A 249 -7.23 -5.57 9.95
N VAL A 250 -7.36 -6.60 10.77
CA VAL A 250 -8.48 -6.78 11.71
C VAL A 250 -7.88 -6.75 13.11
N ILE A 251 -8.19 -5.72 13.88
CA ILE A 251 -7.51 -5.41 15.16
C ILE A 251 -8.48 -5.50 16.34
N ASP A 252 -7.93 -5.72 17.54
CA ASP A 252 -8.54 -5.21 18.76
C ASP A 252 -8.33 -3.69 18.81
N ARG A 253 -9.42 -2.93 18.75
CA ARG A 253 -9.39 -1.45 18.74
C ARG A 253 -8.69 -0.84 19.96
N ASN A 254 -8.68 -1.53 21.09
CA ASN A 254 -8.07 -1.06 22.35
C ASN A 254 -6.62 -1.57 22.54
N SER A 255 -6.18 -2.49 21.68
CA SER A 255 -4.85 -3.06 21.68
C SER A 255 -4.45 -3.36 20.24
N PRO A 256 -4.16 -2.33 19.42
CA PRO A 256 -4.01 -2.47 17.96
C PRO A 256 -2.87 -3.38 17.50
N THR A 257 -1.98 -3.78 18.42
CA THR A 257 -0.95 -4.79 18.18
C THR A 257 -1.45 -6.23 18.31
N ASP A 258 -2.65 -6.46 18.84
CA ASP A 258 -3.40 -7.71 18.73
C ASP A 258 -4.25 -7.64 17.44
N PHE A 259 -3.72 -8.21 16.36
CA PHE A 259 -4.29 -8.10 15.04
C PHE A 259 -4.15 -9.38 14.21
N VAL A 260 -5.04 -9.49 13.23
CA VAL A 260 -4.95 -10.43 12.11
C VAL A 260 -4.65 -9.65 10.85
N ASP A 261 -3.58 -10.02 10.14
CA ASP A 261 -3.36 -9.58 8.76
C ASP A 261 -4.26 -10.41 7.85
N ALA A 262 -5.36 -9.79 7.40
CA ALA A 262 -6.36 -10.44 6.55
C ALA A 262 -6.01 -10.32 5.05
N THR A 263 -4.71 -10.21 4.75
CA THR A 263 -4.18 -9.97 3.40
C THR A 263 -3.42 -11.18 2.87
N HIS A 264 -3.72 -11.62 1.65
CA HIS A 264 -2.84 -12.54 0.95
C HIS A 264 -1.55 -11.84 0.50
N PRO A 265 -0.40 -12.51 0.62
CA PRO A 265 0.83 -12.02 0.01
C PRO A 265 0.63 -11.90 -1.50
N LEU A 266 1.26 -10.89 -2.07
CA LEU A 266 1.24 -10.62 -3.49
C LEU A 266 2.57 -11.09 -4.10
N GLU A 267 2.48 -12.02 -5.05
CA GLU A 267 3.63 -12.54 -5.80
C GLU A 267 3.68 -11.96 -7.21
N TYR A 268 4.85 -12.12 -7.85
CA TYR A 268 5.05 -11.75 -9.24
C TYR A 268 4.52 -12.84 -10.18
N TYR A 269 3.92 -12.41 -11.28
CA TYR A 269 3.35 -13.28 -12.31
C TYR A 269 3.40 -12.57 -13.68
N PRO A 270 3.79 -13.26 -14.77
CA PRO A 270 4.06 -14.70 -14.85
C PRO A 270 5.42 -15.14 -14.27
N ASP A 271 6.35 -14.20 -14.10
CA ASP A 271 7.70 -14.50 -13.64
C ASP A 271 7.75 -14.55 -12.12
N ARG A 272 8.19 -15.69 -11.57
CA ARG A 272 8.40 -15.83 -10.13
C ARG A 272 9.75 -15.25 -9.71
N VAL A 273 9.80 -14.71 -8.50
CA VAL A 273 11.06 -14.40 -7.82
C VAL A 273 11.28 -15.48 -6.75
N THR A 274 12.47 -16.07 -6.71
CA THR A 274 12.83 -17.07 -5.69
C THR A 274 13.10 -16.39 -4.35
N ASP A 275 12.97 -17.12 -3.23
CA ASP A 275 13.29 -16.62 -1.87
C ASP A 275 14.78 -16.30 -1.66
N GLU A 276 15.62 -16.52 -2.67
CA GLU A 276 17.02 -16.16 -2.64
C GLU A 276 17.14 -14.64 -2.73
N VAL A 277 17.91 -14.04 -1.81
CA VAL A 277 18.38 -12.66 -1.97
C VAL A 277 18.92 -12.58 -3.40
N PRO A 278 18.47 -11.63 -4.24
CA PRO A 278 18.66 -11.71 -5.70
C PRO A 278 20.12 -11.56 -6.15
N PHE A 279 21.06 -11.56 -5.20
CA PHE A 279 22.48 -11.46 -5.42
C PHE A 279 23.23 -12.09 -4.24
N VAL A 280 24.36 -12.71 -4.56
CA VAL A 280 25.42 -12.98 -3.58
C VAL A 280 26.22 -11.69 -3.44
N PRO A 281 26.34 -11.07 -2.25
CA PRO A 281 27.19 -9.91 -2.07
C PRO A 281 28.64 -10.28 -2.44
N PRO A 282 29.29 -9.64 -3.44
CA PRO A 282 30.68 -9.96 -3.74
C PRO A 282 31.56 -9.63 -2.54
N THR A 283 32.42 -10.57 -2.19
CA THR A 283 33.41 -10.43 -1.12
C THR A 283 34.53 -9.49 -1.57
N THR A 284 34.82 -8.46 -0.78
CA THR A 284 35.92 -7.53 -1.04
C THR A 284 36.92 -7.50 0.10
N ARG A 285 38.22 -7.45 -0.24
CA ARG A 285 39.31 -7.25 0.73
C ARG A 285 39.64 -5.77 0.93
N ARG A 286 38.97 -4.85 0.21
CA ARG A 286 39.17 -3.40 0.34
C ARG A 286 38.34 -2.88 1.50
N ALA A 287 38.90 -1.95 2.28
CA ALA A 287 38.15 -1.29 3.34
C ALA A 287 36.94 -0.51 2.75
N PRO A 288 35.81 -0.38 3.47
CA PRO A 288 34.59 0.27 2.95
C PRO A 288 34.78 1.69 2.42
N ASN A 289 35.81 2.41 2.87
CA ASN A 289 36.19 3.75 2.43
C ASN A 289 37.09 3.77 1.17
N GLN A 290 37.48 2.60 0.64
CA GLN A 290 38.32 2.42 -0.55
C GLN A 290 37.54 1.77 -1.72
N LEU A 291 36.23 1.62 -1.59
CA LEU A 291 35.35 1.10 -2.62
C LEU A 291 35.04 2.22 -3.63
N GLY A 292 35.59 2.11 -4.85
CA GLY A 292 35.20 2.95 -6.00
C GLY A 292 33.95 2.41 -6.70
N ASP A 293 33.61 2.94 -7.87
CA ASP A 293 32.54 2.42 -8.74
C ASP A 293 32.79 0.93 -9.01
N TYR A 294 31.96 0.05 -8.46
CA TYR A 294 32.03 -1.37 -8.75
C TYR A 294 31.69 -1.62 -10.22
N PRO A 295 32.29 -2.62 -10.90
CA PRO A 295 31.66 -3.21 -12.08
C PRO A 295 30.29 -3.73 -11.63
N ASN A 296 29.24 -3.06 -12.10
CA ASN A 296 27.91 -3.15 -11.54
C ASN A 296 27.22 -4.45 -12.04
N PRO A 297 26.96 -5.45 -11.18
CA PRO A 297 26.20 -6.64 -11.58
C PRO A 297 24.68 -6.37 -11.65
N ILE A 298 24.26 -5.14 -11.35
CA ILE A 298 22.87 -4.69 -11.15
C ILE A 298 22.32 -4.10 -12.48
N PRO A 299 20.99 -4.09 -12.72
CA PRO A 299 20.37 -3.45 -13.88
C PRO A 299 20.89 -2.05 -14.20
N GLY A 300 20.77 -1.69 -15.49
CA GLY A 300 21.26 -0.43 -16.03
C GLY A 300 20.83 0.79 -15.21
N ARG A 301 21.78 1.74 -15.07
CA ARG A 301 21.56 3.02 -14.40
C ARG A 301 20.60 3.89 -15.21
N ILE A 302 19.71 4.60 -14.52
CA ILE A 302 18.88 5.65 -15.14
C ILE A 302 19.80 6.79 -15.62
N ASN A 303 19.73 7.10 -16.92
CA ASN A 303 20.59 8.07 -17.58
C ASN A 303 19.76 8.91 -18.57
N PRO A 304 19.88 10.26 -18.59
CA PRO A 304 20.68 11.12 -17.71
C PRO A 304 20.26 11.07 -16.23
N ARG A 305 21.22 11.25 -15.31
CA ARG A 305 21.01 11.14 -13.85
C ARG A 305 19.95 12.13 -13.35
N GLU A 306 19.89 13.28 -14.00
CA GLU A 306 18.99 14.40 -13.72
C GLU A 306 17.51 14.00 -13.86
N LEU A 307 17.20 12.98 -14.66
CA LEU A 307 15.83 12.47 -14.82
C LEU A 307 15.45 11.43 -13.76
N GLY A 308 16.39 11.04 -12.88
CA GLY A 308 16.19 9.98 -11.89
C GLY A 308 14.93 10.15 -11.04
N THR A 309 14.77 11.33 -10.42
CA THR A 309 13.60 11.64 -9.59
C THR A 309 12.30 11.63 -10.38
N GLN A 310 12.32 12.13 -11.62
CA GLN A 310 11.14 12.12 -12.50
C GLN A 310 10.76 10.68 -12.88
N THR A 311 11.73 9.86 -13.27
CA THR A 311 11.48 8.47 -13.64
C THR A 311 10.87 7.70 -12.47
N GLN A 312 11.36 7.88 -11.24
CA GLN A 312 10.86 7.14 -10.06
C GLN A 312 9.42 7.45 -9.65
N ARG A 313 8.96 8.63 -10.00
CA ARG A 313 7.62 9.11 -9.69
C ARG A 313 6.67 8.91 -10.86
N GLU A 314 7.18 8.41 -11.99
CA GLU A 314 6.38 8.11 -13.15
C GLU A 314 5.30 7.09 -12.80
N THR A 315 4.07 7.45 -13.12
CA THR A 315 2.88 6.66 -12.85
C THR A 315 2.01 6.69 -14.08
N ARG A 316 1.58 5.52 -14.55
CA ARG A 316 0.72 5.42 -15.72
C ARG A 316 -0.39 4.43 -15.47
N LEU A 317 -1.60 4.86 -15.76
CA LEU A 317 -2.77 3.98 -15.82
C LEU A 317 -3.01 3.61 -17.28
N ILE A 318 -3.19 2.32 -17.56
CA ILE A 318 -3.46 1.82 -18.90
C ILE A 318 -4.76 1.02 -18.83
N PRO A 319 -5.91 1.65 -19.14
CA PRO A 319 -7.19 0.97 -19.11
C PRO A 319 -7.32 -0.06 -20.22
N PHE A 320 -8.02 -1.14 -19.94
CA PHE A 320 -8.32 -2.19 -20.90
C PHE A 320 -9.67 -2.85 -20.65
N ASP A 321 -10.34 -3.24 -21.72
CA ASP A 321 -11.56 -4.05 -21.66
C ASP A 321 -11.20 -5.54 -21.66
N VAL A 322 -11.83 -6.30 -20.78
CA VAL A 322 -11.72 -7.75 -20.71
C VAL A 322 -12.78 -8.36 -21.62
N LEU A 323 -12.37 -8.98 -22.72
CA LEU A 323 -13.29 -9.58 -23.69
C LEU A 323 -13.28 -11.09 -23.61
N ASP A 324 -14.43 -11.65 -23.26
CA ASP A 324 -14.72 -13.07 -23.34
C ASP A 324 -15.44 -13.36 -24.66
N ALA A 325 -14.96 -14.34 -25.43
CA ALA A 325 -15.51 -14.63 -26.76
C ALA A 325 -16.99 -15.06 -26.74
N GLU A 326 -17.45 -15.66 -25.65
CA GLU A 326 -18.83 -16.15 -25.49
C GLU A 326 -19.73 -15.09 -24.84
N ARG A 327 -19.17 -14.27 -23.95
CA ARG A 327 -19.94 -13.33 -23.11
C ARG A 327 -19.80 -11.85 -23.49
N GLY A 328 -18.88 -11.52 -24.40
CA GLY A 328 -18.55 -10.15 -24.77
C GLY A 328 -17.65 -9.44 -23.76
N CYS A 329 -17.79 -8.12 -23.61
CA CYS A 329 -17.05 -7.38 -22.60
C CYS A 329 -17.59 -7.69 -21.20
N ILE A 330 -16.76 -8.33 -20.38
CA ILE A 330 -17.16 -8.75 -19.02
C ILE A 330 -16.70 -7.77 -17.94
N GLY A 331 -15.88 -6.77 -18.30
CA GLY A 331 -15.48 -5.69 -17.40
C GLY A 331 -14.33 -4.87 -17.95
N GLN A 332 -14.04 -3.75 -17.28
CA GLN A 332 -12.94 -2.84 -17.59
C GLN A 332 -11.98 -2.80 -16.42
N GLU A 333 -10.68 -2.93 -16.72
CA GLU A 333 -9.59 -3.00 -15.75
C GLU A 333 -8.44 -2.09 -16.16
N MET A 334 -7.37 -2.05 -15.36
CA MET A 334 -6.21 -1.22 -15.67
C MET A 334 -4.91 -1.94 -15.30
N TYR A 335 -3.88 -1.74 -16.12
CA TYR A 335 -2.50 -1.88 -15.65
C TYR A 335 -2.10 -0.60 -14.93
N ILE A 336 -1.59 -0.76 -13.72
CA ILE A 336 -1.06 0.29 -12.86
C ILE A 336 0.46 0.19 -12.94
N GLN A 337 1.09 1.10 -13.69
CA GLN A 337 2.53 1.27 -13.69
C GLN A 337 2.91 2.27 -12.60
N TYR A 338 3.83 1.89 -11.72
CA TYR A 338 4.27 2.71 -10.59
C TYR A 338 5.76 2.54 -10.32
N GLY A 339 6.46 3.61 -9.93
CA GLY A 339 7.68 3.51 -9.14
C GLY A 339 7.36 3.53 -7.63
N HIS A 340 8.21 2.97 -6.75
CA HIS A 340 7.89 3.02 -5.31
C HIS A 340 7.77 4.46 -4.77
N GLY A 341 8.48 5.42 -5.37
CA GLY A 341 8.42 6.85 -5.02
C GLY A 341 7.19 7.60 -5.56
N THR A 342 6.28 6.92 -6.24
CA THR A 342 5.04 7.46 -6.82
C THR A 342 4.12 8.08 -5.76
N THR A 343 4.02 7.44 -4.61
CA THR A 343 3.09 7.76 -3.52
C THR A 343 3.84 7.67 -2.20
N THR A 344 3.15 7.88 -1.08
CA THR A 344 3.65 7.52 0.25
C THR A 344 4.12 6.08 0.25
N HIS A 345 5.31 5.80 0.76
CA HIS A 345 5.91 4.48 0.69
C HIS A 345 6.77 4.18 1.91
N VAL A 346 6.93 2.89 2.19
CA VAL A 346 7.82 2.39 3.22
C VAL A 346 9.19 2.13 2.60
N GLU A 347 10.20 2.84 3.07
CA GLU A 347 11.62 2.54 2.87
C GLU A 347 12.06 1.50 3.90
N ALA A 348 12.52 0.34 3.41
CA ALA A 348 12.74 -0.81 4.28
C ALA A 348 14.17 -1.36 4.18
N ALA A 349 14.54 -2.17 5.17
CA ALA A 349 15.83 -2.84 5.26
C ALA A 349 15.99 -4.00 4.25
N PHE A 350 15.33 -3.89 3.10
CA PHE A 350 15.49 -4.83 1.99
C PHE A 350 16.49 -4.19 1.02
N PHE A 351 17.68 -4.81 0.90
CA PHE A 351 18.80 -4.41 0.05
C PHE A 351 19.89 -3.58 0.78
N ASP A 352 20.86 -4.27 1.43
CA ASP A 352 22.23 -3.76 1.71
C ASP A 352 23.27 -4.52 0.87
N PRO A 353 23.26 -4.33 -0.45
CA PRO A 353 24.30 -4.80 -1.34
C PRO A 353 25.69 -4.46 -0.80
N TRP A 354 26.51 -5.51 -0.70
CA TRP A 354 27.89 -5.46 -0.24
C TRP A 354 28.08 -5.25 1.27
N GLY A 355 27.01 -5.30 2.08
CA GLY A 355 27.09 -5.21 3.54
C GLY A 355 27.66 -3.88 4.03
N ARG A 356 27.52 -2.81 3.23
CA ARG A 356 28.16 -1.52 3.49
C ARG A 356 27.49 -0.79 4.66
N HIS A 357 26.20 -1.06 4.85
CA HIS A 357 25.39 -0.45 5.89
C HIS A 357 25.27 -1.32 7.13
N MET A 358 25.88 -2.51 7.10
CA MET A 358 25.95 -3.47 8.21
C MET A 358 24.54 -3.87 8.68
N ILE A 359 23.59 -4.01 7.75
CA ILE A 359 22.27 -4.54 8.08
C ILE A 359 22.44 -6.04 8.39
N PRO A 360 22.02 -6.52 9.58
CA PRO A 360 22.05 -7.94 9.90
C PRO A 360 21.29 -8.80 8.89
N ASP A 361 21.83 -9.98 8.55
CA ASP A 361 21.21 -10.92 7.61
C ASP A 361 19.77 -11.31 8.00
N GLU A 362 19.51 -11.46 9.31
CA GLU A 362 18.19 -11.78 9.84
C GLU A 362 17.17 -10.67 9.54
N ILE A 363 17.60 -9.41 9.59
CA ILE A 363 16.78 -8.26 9.24
C ILE A 363 16.56 -8.25 7.72
N MET A 364 17.61 -8.38 6.90
CA MET A 364 17.44 -8.40 5.44
C MET A 364 16.45 -9.48 4.97
N ARG A 365 16.52 -10.69 5.55
CA ARG A 365 15.58 -11.79 5.26
C ARG A 365 14.16 -11.49 5.72
N ARG A 366 14.02 -10.89 6.91
CA ARG A 366 12.72 -10.48 7.46
C ARG A 366 12.01 -9.46 6.56
N TYR A 367 12.76 -8.61 5.86
CA TYR A 367 12.22 -7.60 4.94
C TYR A 367 12.09 -8.04 3.48
N VAL A 368 12.32 -9.33 3.16
CA VAL A 368 11.92 -9.88 1.85
C VAL A 368 10.46 -9.54 1.56
N ARG A 369 9.61 -9.57 2.58
CA ARG A 369 8.32 -8.88 2.60
C ARG A 369 8.30 -7.92 3.76
N ILE A 370 7.58 -6.81 3.63
CA ILE A 370 7.42 -5.88 4.74
C ILE A 370 6.71 -6.60 5.92
N PRO A 371 7.36 -6.72 7.10
CA PRO A 371 6.80 -7.44 8.25
C PRO A 371 5.56 -6.72 8.78
N SER A 372 4.43 -7.45 8.86
CA SER A 372 3.14 -6.87 9.25
C SER A 372 3.11 -6.35 10.69
N ASP A 373 3.92 -6.93 11.58
CA ASP A 373 4.08 -6.46 12.95
C ASP A 373 4.86 -5.14 13.06
N ARG A 374 5.28 -4.54 11.94
CA ARG A 374 5.77 -3.16 11.90
C ARG A 374 4.70 -2.15 11.47
N LEU A 375 3.54 -2.61 10.99
CA LEU A 375 2.64 -1.80 10.18
C LEU A 375 1.38 -1.31 10.90
N VAL A 376 1.00 -1.91 12.02
CA VAL A 376 -0.17 -1.49 12.79
C VAL A 376 0.16 -1.43 14.28
N GLY A 377 -0.34 -0.43 14.99
CA GLY A 377 -0.06 -0.26 16.41
C GLY A 377 -0.49 1.11 16.94
N GLU A 378 -0.04 1.40 18.15
CA GLU A 378 -0.19 2.72 18.78
C GLU A 378 0.70 3.75 18.04
N GLY A 379 0.10 4.85 17.62
CA GLY A 379 0.78 5.98 17.01
C GLY A 379 1.02 7.11 18.02
N VAL A 380 2.16 7.80 17.89
CA VAL A 380 2.46 9.02 18.64
C VAL A 380 2.96 10.12 17.72
N LEU A 381 2.41 11.33 17.86
CA LEU A 381 2.84 12.52 17.10
C LEU A 381 3.93 13.30 17.85
N LEU A 382 5.04 13.54 17.16
CA LEU A 382 6.09 14.47 17.54
C LEU A 382 5.93 15.72 16.67
N ASP A 383 5.38 16.78 17.25
CA ASP A 383 5.09 18.01 16.55
C ASP A 383 6.21 19.03 16.74
N PHE A 384 6.98 19.25 15.69
CA PHE A 384 8.07 20.22 15.61
C PHE A 384 7.75 21.39 14.67
N SER A 385 6.48 21.56 14.25
CA SER A 385 6.08 22.56 13.25
C SER A 385 6.47 24.01 13.62
N ASP A 386 6.57 24.32 14.92
CA ASP A 386 7.00 25.64 15.40
C ASP A 386 8.53 25.80 15.51
N TRP A 387 9.29 24.70 15.45
CA TRP A 387 10.72 24.68 15.79
C TRP A 387 11.63 24.34 14.61
N ILE A 388 11.15 23.54 13.66
CA ILE A 388 11.97 22.94 12.61
C ILE A 388 11.43 23.33 11.24
N GLY A 389 12.17 24.18 10.54
CA GLY A 389 11.88 24.59 9.17
C GLY A 389 12.74 23.90 8.11
N PRO A 390 12.59 24.30 6.83
CA PRO A 390 13.32 23.71 5.71
C PRO A 390 14.84 23.70 5.92
N GLY A 391 15.44 22.52 5.80
CA GLY A 391 16.87 22.28 5.93
C GLY A 391 17.40 22.22 7.37
N MET A 392 16.55 22.36 8.39
CA MET A 392 16.98 22.23 9.79
C MET A 392 17.12 20.77 10.21
N GLN A 393 17.88 20.52 11.28
CA GLN A 393 17.96 19.20 11.90
C GLN A 393 17.13 19.13 13.18
N ILE A 394 16.43 18.02 13.35
CA ILE A 394 15.86 17.59 14.61
C ILE A 394 17.01 17.05 15.45
N GLU A 395 17.52 17.93 16.32
CA GLU A 395 18.49 17.60 17.37
C GLU A 395 17.88 16.85 18.56
N LEU A 396 18.75 16.23 19.35
CA LEU A 396 18.38 15.52 20.57
C LEU A 396 17.71 16.48 21.57
N GLU A 397 18.23 17.69 21.69
CA GLU A 397 17.72 18.73 22.59
C GLU A 397 16.26 19.05 22.27
N HIS A 398 15.87 19.12 20.99
CA HIS A 398 14.47 19.30 20.61
C HIS A 398 13.58 18.15 21.11
N LEU A 399 14.05 16.90 21.08
CA LEU A 399 13.29 15.77 21.64
C LEU A 399 13.16 15.86 23.16
N LEU A 400 14.23 16.31 23.83
CA LEU A 400 14.24 16.48 25.29
C LEU A 400 13.36 17.65 25.74
N ASP A 401 13.29 18.72 24.95
CA ASP A 401 12.44 19.88 25.22
C ASP A 401 10.97 19.59 24.89
N LEU A 402 10.69 18.84 23.82
CA LEU A 402 9.34 18.42 23.44
C LEU A 402 8.72 17.47 24.48
N GLN A 403 9.54 16.66 25.16
CA GLN A 403 9.12 15.64 26.12
C GLN A 403 7.98 14.74 25.61
N PRO A 404 8.09 14.14 24.41
CA PRO A 404 7.00 13.35 23.84
C PRO A 404 6.85 12.01 24.59
N ASP A 405 5.60 11.55 24.74
CA ASP A 405 5.24 10.25 25.35
C ASP A 405 5.47 9.09 24.36
N VAL A 406 6.73 8.90 23.95
CA VAL A 406 7.13 7.78 23.07
C VAL A 406 7.38 6.55 23.93
N ARG A 407 6.65 5.47 23.63
CA ARG A 407 6.72 4.18 24.32
C ARG A 407 7.36 3.11 23.43
N GLU A 408 7.88 2.06 24.05
CA GLU A 408 8.36 0.88 23.32
C GLU A 408 7.24 0.29 22.46
N GLY A 409 7.51 0.08 21.17
CA GLY A 409 6.54 -0.42 20.20
C GLY A 409 5.63 0.63 19.55
N ASP A 410 5.73 1.93 19.91
CA ASP A 410 4.97 2.99 19.23
C ASP A 410 5.43 3.16 17.76
N ILE A 411 4.48 3.51 16.89
CA ILE A 411 4.75 4.07 15.56
C ILE A 411 4.87 5.59 15.71
N VAL A 412 6.03 6.13 15.43
CA VAL A 412 6.32 7.57 15.63
C VAL A 412 6.01 8.34 14.37
N PHE A 413 5.18 9.38 14.46
CA PHE A 413 4.88 10.33 13.39
C PHE A 413 5.59 11.64 13.68
N VAL A 414 6.31 12.20 12.70
CA VAL A 414 7.10 13.43 12.86
C VAL A 414 6.56 14.50 11.95
N ARG A 415 6.09 15.59 12.55
CA ARG A 415 5.53 16.75 11.86
C ARG A 415 6.47 17.93 11.97
N THR A 416 6.78 18.52 10.82
CA THR A 416 7.59 19.75 10.65
C THR A 416 6.89 20.77 9.74
N ASP A 417 5.69 20.44 9.23
CA ASP A 417 4.94 21.15 8.20
C ASP A 417 5.71 21.32 6.87
N ILE A 418 6.80 20.57 6.65
CA ILE A 418 7.57 20.65 5.41
C ILE A 418 6.72 20.24 4.20
N SER A 419 5.79 19.29 4.38
CA SER A 419 4.89 18.85 3.32
C SER A 419 3.95 20.00 2.89
N ASP A 420 3.36 20.72 3.85
CA ASP A 420 2.54 21.91 3.60
C ASP A 420 3.35 23.04 2.95
N MET A 421 4.59 23.28 3.41
CA MET A 421 5.48 24.28 2.81
C MET A 421 5.90 23.93 1.38
N TYR A 422 5.92 22.64 1.03
CA TYR A 422 6.23 22.16 -0.31
C TYR A 422 5.03 22.31 -1.25
N PHE A 423 3.85 21.80 -0.85
CA PHE A 423 2.65 21.81 -1.71
C PHE A 423 1.99 23.18 -1.81
N TYR A 424 2.06 24.00 -0.76
CA TYR A 424 1.36 25.28 -0.68
C TYR A 424 2.29 26.48 -0.47
N GLY A 425 3.60 26.25 -0.36
CA GLY A 425 4.60 27.27 -0.10
C GLY A 425 5.69 27.35 -1.18
N LYS A 426 6.91 27.68 -0.75
CA LYS A 426 8.09 27.82 -1.63
C LYS A 426 9.20 26.81 -1.31
N ALA A 427 8.97 25.88 -0.38
CA ALA A 427 9.98 24.89 -0.05
C ALA A 427 10.19 23.93 -1.24
N THR A 428 11.39 23.37 -1.34
CA THR A 428 11.72 22.39 -2.39
C THR A 428 12.07 21.04 -1.76
N VAL A 429 11.98 19.95 -2.54
CA VAL A 429 12.37 18.61 -2.08
C VAL A 429 13.81 18.56 -1.56
N GLY A 430 14.71 19.42 -2.07
CA GLY A 430 16.10 19.49 -1.61
C GLY A 430 16.32 20.23 -0.28
N SER A 431 15.25 20.70 0.37
CA SER A 431 15.29 21.47 1.61
C SER A 431 14.55 20.78 2.77
N THR A 432 14.47 19.46 2.76
CA THR A 432 13.78 18.72 3.82
C THR A 432 14.54 18.78 5.14
N PRO A 433 13.82 18.80 6.29
CA PRO A 433 14.44 18.56 7.58
C PRO A 433 15.07 17.17 7.66
N GLY A 434 15.98 16.99 8.62
CA GLY A 434 16.54 15.68 8.91
C GLY A 434 16.80 15.45 10.38
N PHE A 435 17.26 14.25 10.75
CA PHE A 435 17.66 13.96 12.13
C PHE A 435 19.17 14.12 12.30
N SER A 436 19.57 14.60 13.47
CA SER A 436 20.94 14.38 13.92
C SER A 436 21.13 12.95 14.43
N ALA A 437 22.38 12.51 14.53
CA ALA A 437 22.68 11.16 14.98
C ALA A 437 22.22 10.90 16.43
N GLY A 438 22.22 11.93 17.29
CA GLY A 438 21.75 11.84 18.67
C GLY A 438 20.24 11.60 18.73
N ALA A 439 19.48 12.39 17.97
CA ALA A 439 18.03 12.26 17.91
C ALA A 439 17.56 10.92 17.33
N ALA A 440 18.23 10.44 16.27
CA ALA A 440 17.90 9.14 15.70
C ALA A 440 18.21 7.98 16.66
N LYS A 441 19.35 8.04 17.38
CA LYS A 441 19.68 7.03 18.41
C LYS A 441 18.67 7.02 19.55
N TRP A 442 18.20 8.18 19.98
CA TRP A 442 17.19 8.31 21.04
C TRP A 442 15.87 7.60 20.68
N LEU A 443 15.47 7.62 19.41
CA LEU A 443 14.31 6.88 18.90
C LEU A 443 14.59 5.36 18.82
N VAL A 444 15.77 4.97 18.36
CA VAL A 444 16.21 3.56 18.33
C VAL A 444 16.23 2.94 19.73
N GLU A 445 16.76 3.66 20.72
CA GLU A 445 16.85 3.21 22.12
C GLU A 445 15.46 3.00 22.75
N ARG A 446 14.45 3.70 22.25
CA ARG A 446 13.03 3.50 22.62
C ARG A 446 12.38 2.33 21.91
N LYS A 447 13.06 1.71 20.94
CA LYS A 447 12.57 0.55 20.18
C LYS A 447 11.19 0.81 19.57
N ILE A 448 11.07 1.94 18.89
CA ILE A 448 9.87 2.29 18.13
C ILE A 448 9.61 1.21 17.07
N ARG A 449 8.35 1.01 16.70
CA ARG A 449 7.95 -0.01 15.72
C ARG A 449 8.23 0.43 14.29
N ALA A 450 7.96 1.69 13.97
CA ALA A 450 8.20 2.31 12.66
C ALA A 450 8.28 3.83 12.83
N LEU A 451 8.86 4.51 11.84
CA LEU A 451 8.98 5.97 11.81
C LEU A 451 8.27 6.51 10.57
N VAL A 452 7.30 7.41 10.75
CA VAL A 452 6.52 8.03 9.69
C VAL A 452 6.88 9.51 9.57
N LEU A 453 7.29 9.91 8.37
CA LEU A 453 7.87 11.22 8.09
C LEU A 453 7.13 11.91 6.96
N GLU A 454 7.11 13.24 7.02
CA GLU A 454 6.52 14.04 5.95
C GLU A 454 7.30 13.99 4.63
N ASN A 455 8.62 13.79 4.71
CA ASN A 455 9.51 13.64 3.56
C ASN A 455 10.78 12.89 3.98
N ALA A 456 11.50 12.37 2.98
CA ALA A 456 12.76 11.67 3.16
C ALA A 456 13.78 12.53 3.92
N VAL A 457 14.40 11.93 4.94
CA VAL A 457 15.54 12.49 5.69
C VAL A 457 16.76 12.55 4.77
N GLU A 458 16.84 13.57 3.92
CA GLU A 458 18.00 13.79 3.05
C GLU A 458 18.83 14.98 3.54
N ARG A 459 19.41 14.82 4.73
CA ARG A 459 20.61 15.60 5.10
C ARG A 459 21.56 14.76 5.95
N SER A 460 22.64 14.30 5.31
CA SER A 460 23.84 13.85 6.02
C SER A 460 24.93 14.92 5.91
N GLU A 461 25.68 15.15 6.97
CA GLU A 461 26.78 16.11 6.97
C GLU A 461 27.95 15.68 6.07
N PRO A 462 28.65 16.63 5.40
CA PRO A 462 28.41 18.08 5.38
C PRO A 462 27.48 18.55 4.24
N PHE A 463 27.01 19.80 4.37
CA PHE A 463 26.10 20.49 3.44
C PHE A 463 26.57 20.43 1.97
N SER A 464 25.67 20.04 1.09
CA SER A 464 25.88 20.03 -0.37
C SER A 464 24.83 20.90 -1.04
N THR A 465 25.26 21.81 -1.93
CA THR A 465 24.40 22.71 -2.72
C THR A 465 23.67 22.03 -3.89
N GLY A 466 23.39 20.74 -3.76
CA GLY A 466 22.66 19.89 -4.70
C GLY A 466 22.37 18.52 -4.09
N ILE A 467 21.45 17.74 -4.67
CA ILE A 467 21.14 16.37 -4.24
C ILE A 467 22.41 15.53 -4.40
N ARG A 468 23.18 15.39 -3.31
CA ARG A 468 24.16 14.32 -3.19
C ARG A 468 23.40 13.15 -2.61
N PHE A 469 23.34 12.05 -3.36
CA PHE A 469 23.09 10.72 -2.80
C PHE A 469 24.31 10.30 -1.94
N THR A 470 24.57 11.05 -0.86
CA THR A 470 25.47 10.66 0.21
C THR A 470 24.81 9.54 1.00
N SER A 471 25.62 8.63 1.56
CA SER A 471 25.12 7.51 2.38
C SER A 471 24.08 8.00 3.38
N ASN A 472 22.87 7.45 3.30
CA ASN A 472 21.75 7.80 4.17
C ASN A 472 21.93 7.17 5.56
N LYS A 473 22.96 7.60 6.29
CA LYS A 473 23.42 6.96 7.53
C LYS A 473 22.31 6.85 8.58
N ILE A 474 21.37 7.78 8.58
CA ILE A 474 20.20 7.78 9.46
C ILE A 474 19.18 6.72 9.04
N HIS A 475 18.85 6.60 7.75
CA HIS A 475 17.96 5.51 7.29
C HIS A 475 18.54 4.15 7.63
N TYR A 476 19.83 3.95 7.33
CA TYR A 476 20.50 2.70 7.66
C TYR A 476 20.64 2.46 9.16
N LEU A 477 20.71 3.51 9.98
CA LEU A 477 20.63 3.40 11.43
C LEU A 477 19.27 2.86 11.89
N PHE A 478 18.16 3.26 11.27
CA PHE A 478 16.84 2.69 11.56
C PHE A 478 16.70 1.28 11.01
N HIS A 479 17.07 1.05 9.75
CA HIS A 479 17.00 -0.25 9.09
C HIS A 479 17.78 -1.34 9.82
N ARG A 480 19.03 -1.07 10.24
CA ARG A 480 19.84 -2.04 11.01
C ARG A 480 19.28 -2.37 12.40
N ASN A 481 18.32 -1.58 12.88
CA ASN A 481 17.62 -1.77 14.15
C ASN A 481 16.17 -2.24 13.94
N ASP A 482 15.83 -2.76 12.75
CA ASP A 482 14.50 -3.30 12.42
C ASP A 482 13.38 -2.25 12.55
N ILE A 483 13.68 -1.01 12.14
CA ILE A 483 12.73 0.11 12.11
C ILE A 483 12.56 0.52 10.65
N PRO A 484 11.42 0.20 10.01
CA PRO A 484 11.11 0.72 8.69
C PRO A 484 10.70 2.19 8.79
N MET A 485 10.92 2.92 7.70
CA MET A 485 10.59 4.33 7.59
C MET A 485 9.51 4.52 6.55
N VAL A 486 8.56 5.41 6.80
CA VAL A 486 7.54 5.80 5.84
C VAL A 486 7.80 7.23 5.42
N ASP A 487 8.04 7.42 4.13
CA ASP A 487 8.27 8.72 3.55
C ASP A 487 7.03 9.20 2.81
N TRP A 488 6.95 10.52 2.62
CA TRP A 488 5.84 11.20 1.94
C TRP A 488 4.49 11.04 2.65
N ALA A 489 4.47 10.92 3.97
CA ALA A 489 3.23 11.16 4.69
C ALA A 489 2.89 12.67 4.62
N TRP A 490 1.63 13.05 4.65
CA TRP A 490 1.24 14.46 4.57
C TRP A 490 -0.03 14.73 5.36
N LYS A 491 -0.45 16.00 5.42
CA LYS A 491 -1.64 16.44 6.16
C LYS A 491 -1.56 16.19 7.66
N MET A 492 -0.35 16.06 8.22
CA MET A 492 -0.16 15.85 9.67
C MET A 492 -0.69 17.02 10.50
N ARG A 493 -0.77 18.24 9.94
CA ARG A 493 -1.52 19.38 10.52
C ARG A 493 -2.99 19.09 10.87
N ASN A 494 -3.56 18.01 10.36
CA ASN A 494 -4.93 17.61 10.65
C ASN A 494 -5.06 16.77 11.93
N PHE A 495 -3.97 16.31 12.53
CA PHE A 495 -4.01 15.69 13.85
C PHE A 495 -4.60 16.66 14.90
N ARG A 496 -5.38 16.10 15.81
CA ARG A 496 -6.01 16.76 16.96
C ARG A 496 -5.74 15.99 18.26
N LYS A 497 -5.18 14.79 18.16
CA LYS A 497 -4.68 13.98 19.28
C LYS A 497 -3.21 13.63 19.04
N ASN A 498 -2.44 13.56 20.12
CA ASN A 498 -1.04 13.13 20.06
C ASN A 498 -0.89 11.60 20.06
N ARG A 499 -1.94 10.86 20.43
CA ARG A 499 -1.99 9.40 20.38
C ARG A 499 -3.22 8.93 19.61
N PHE A 500 -3.06 7.87 18.84
CA PHE A 500 -4.06 7.35 17.90
C PHE A 500 -3.69 5.92 17.50
N VAL A 501 -4.62 5.19 16.88
CA VAL A 501 -4.25 3.93 16.21
C VAL A 501 -3.64 4.27 14.85
N ALA A 502 -2.45 3.76 14.58
CA ALA A 502 -1.75 3.94 13.32
C ALA A 502 -1.78 2.66 12.48
N ALA A 503 -2.01 2.79 11.19
CA ALA A 503 -1.97 1.69 10.24
C ALA A 503 -1.28 2.11 8.92
N ILE A 504 -0.13 1.50 8.64
CA ILE A 504 0.68 1.65 7.43
C ILE A 504 0.30 0.52 6.49
N MET A 505 -0.65 0.78 5.59
CA MET A 505 -1.22 -0.21 4.67
C MET A 505 -0.30 -0.41 3.46
N ALA A 506 0.87 -0.99 3.71
CA ALA A 506 1.91 -1.22 2.71
C ALA A 506 1.57 -2.37 1.75
N LEU A 507 1.98 -2.20 0.49
CA LEU A 507 1.80 -3.18 -0.58
C LEU A 507 2.40 -4.53 -0.15
N PRO A 508 1.63 -5.64 -0.12
CA PRO A 508 2.08 -6.91 0.45
C PRO A 508 2.94 -7.73 -0.52
N VAL A 509 3.76 -7.06 -1.33
CA VAL A 509 4.70 -7.65 -2.30
C VAL A 509 5.97 -8.15 -1.63
N SER A 510 6.71 -9.01 -2.32
CA SER A 510 8.06 -9.40 -1.93
C SER A 510 9.12 -8.66 -2.73
N HIS A 511 10.35 -8.72 -2.24
CA HIS A 511 11.56 -8.31 -2.92
C HIS A 511 11.56 -6.83 -3.40
N GLN A 512 11.03 -5.89 -2.63
CA GLN A 512 11.09 -4.47 -2.97
C GLN A 512 11.91 -3.70 -1.92
N GLY A 513 12.78 -2.79 -2.36
CA GLY A 513 13.47 -1.85 -1.45
C GLY A 513 12.56 -0.76 -0.86
N GLY A 514 11.46 -0.46 -1.57
CA GLY A 514 10.46 0.53 -1.19
C GLY A 514 9.06 0.02 -1.51
N PHE A 515 8.10 0.17 -0.59
CA PHE A 515 6.76 -0.41 -0.66
C PHE A 515 5.71 0.71 -0.64
N PRO A 516 4.98 0.97 -1.73
CA PRO A 516 3.84 1.91 -1.71
C PRO A 516 2.87 1.62 -0.56
N ALA A 517 2.32 2.65 0.08
CA ALA A 517 1.54 2.51 1.30
C ALA A 517 0.41 3.55 1.41
N HIS A 518 -0.73 3.10 1.92
CA HIS A 518 -1.82 3.96 2.39
C HIS A 518 -1.70 4.11 3.91
N VAL A 519 -1.43 5.31 4.42
CA VAL A 519 -1.18 5.57 5.84
C VAL A 519 -2.42 6.17 6.46
N LEU A 520 -2.97 5.46 7.44
CA LEU A 520 -4.18 5.84 8.16
C LEU A 520 -3.86 6.09 9.64
N ALA A 521 -4.49 7.12 10.20
CA ALA A 521 -4.51 7.35 11.64
C ALA A 521 -5.96 7.46 12.13
N ILE A 522 -6.27 6.82 13.25
CA ILE A 522 -7.62 6.75 13.82
C ILE A 522 -7.59 7.35 15.22
N GLU A 523 -8.18 8.53 15.35
CA GLU A 523 -8.30 9.25 16.62
C GLU A 523 -9.62 8.87 17.32
N GLU A 524 -9.53 8.56 18.61
CA GLU A 524 -10.72 8.40 19.45
C GLU A 524 -11.22 9.76 19.94
N TRP A 525 -12.49 10.06 19.66
CA TRP A 525 -13.16 11.30 20.06
C TRP A 525 -14.37 11.06 20.96
#